data_AF-A0A066XJV0-F1
#
_entry.id   AF-A0A066XJV0-F1
#
_cell.length_a   1.000
_cell.length_b   1.000
_cell.length_c   1.000
_cell.angle_alpha   90.00
_cell.angle_beta   90.00
_cell.angle_gamma   90.00
#
_symmetry.space_group_name_H-M   'P 1'
#
loop_
_entity.id
_entity.type
_entity.pdbx_description
1 polymer ?
#
loop_
_entity_poly.entity_id
_entity_poly.type
_entity_poly.pdbx_seq_one_letter_code
_entity_poly.pdbx_strand_id
1 'polypeptide(L)' 'MSTGSSQDPTTGAPKTADDSYAESKAKFERKAKSEYFDPCQELAQKSIKCLHRNGGDKTMCGDYFQ' A
#
# COMPACT_ATOMS: atom_id res chain seq x y z
N MET A 1 3.28 -40.87 11.75
CA MET A 1 3.42 -40.69 10.28
C MET A 1 2.02 -40.56 9.71
N SER A 2 1.85 -39.80 8.62
CA SER A 2 0.59 -39.40 7.96
C SER A 2 0.05 -38.04 8.43
N THR A 3 0.47 -36.94 7.78
CA THR A 3 -0.25 -36.20 6.70
C THR A 3 -1.50 -35.50 7.26
N GLY A 4 -1.55 -34.17 7.40
CA GLY A 4 -1.52 -33.19 6.32
C GLY A 4 -2.97 -32.84 5.95
N SER A 5 -3.46 -31.67 6.36
CA SER A 5 -4.76 -31.18 5.89
C SER A 5 -4.73 -29.65 5.86
N SER A 6 -4.29 -29.12 4.71
CA SER A 6 -4.59 -27.74 4.30
C SER A 6 -6.10 -27.56 4.34
N GLN A 7 -6.58 -26.62 5.15
CA GLN A 7 -7.96 -26.17 5.08
C GLN A 7 -8.01 -25.10 4.00
N ASP A 8 -8.36 -25.53 2.79
CA ASP A 8 -8.99 -24.68 1.81
C ASP A 8 -10.46 -24.50 2.23
N PRO A 9 -10.95 -23.28 2.47
CA PRO A 9 -12.38 -23.03 2.55
C PRO A 9 -12.85 -22.57 1.17
N THR A 10 -13.08 -23.53 0.27
CA THR A 10 -13.99 -23.37 -0.85
C THR A 10 -15.40 -23.34 -0.27
N THR A 11 -15.94 -22.15 -0.03
CA THR A 11 -17.37 -21.99 0.28
C THR A 11 -17.91 -20.74 -0.41
N GLY A 12 -18.44 -20.98 -1.61
CA GLY A 12 -19.39 -20.17 -2.37
C GLY A 12 -19.52 -18.69 -2.03
N ALA A 13 -18.61 -17.86 -2.55
CA ALA A 13 -18.86 -16.44 -2.72
C ALA A 13 -19.82 -16.23 -3.92
N PRO A 14 -20.72 -15.23 -3.87
CA PRO A 14 -21.55 -14.89 -5.03
C PRO A 14 -20.59 -14.46 -6.14
N LYS A 15 -20.66 -15.12 -7.31
CA LYS A 15 -19.80 -14.84 -8.48
C LYS A 15 -19.65 -13.34 -8.79
N THR A 16 -20.68 -12.55 -8.48
CA THR A 16 -20.71 -11.10 -8.62
C THR A 16 -19.66 -10.34 -7.80
N ALA A 17 -19.29 -10.82 -6.61
CA ALA A 17 -18.32 -10.14 -5.73
C ALA A 17 -16.88 -10.39 -6.18
N ASP A 18 -16.55 -11.63 -6.56
CA ASP A 18 -15.24 -11.97 -7.13
C ASP A 18 -15.03 -11.31 -8.49
N ASP A 19 -16.05 -11.29 -9.35
CA ASP A 19 -15.99 -10.62 -10.66
C ASP A 19 -15.84 -9.09 -10.50
N SER A 20 -16.58 -8.48 -9.57
CA SER A 20 -16.47 -7.05 -9.26
C SER A 20 -15.11 -6.69 -8.67
N TYR A 21 -14.55 -7.56 -7.83
CA TYR A 21 -13.20 -7.39 -7.29
C TYR A 21 -12.14 -7.53 -8.38
N ALA A 22 -12.24 -8.53 -9.26
CA ALA A 22 -11.32 -8.74 -10.37
C ALA A 22 -11.34 -7.56 -11.35
N GLU A 23 -12.53 -7.05 -11.68
CA GLU A 23 -12.71 -5.86 -12.52
C GLU A 23 -12.09 -4.62 -11.86
N SER A 24 -12.36 -4.39 -10.58
CA SER A 24 -11.85 -3.24 -9.83
C SER A 24 -10.33 -3.29 -9.69
N LYS A 25 -9.77 -4.49 -9.46
CA LYS A 25 -8.33 -4.73 -9.43
C LYS A 25 -7.69 -4.42 -10.77
N ALA A 26 -8.25 -4.93 -11.87
CA ALA A 26 -7.74 -4.66 -13.21
C ALA A 26 -7.78 -3.15 -13.56
N LYS A 27 -8.84 -2.44 -13.15
CA LYS A 27 -8.95 -0.97 -13.30
C LYS A 27 -7.92 -0.22 -12.46
N PHE A 28 -7.66 -0.66 -11.23
CA PHE A 28 -6.66 -0.07 -10.35
C PHE A 28 -5.24 -0.23 -10.90
N GLU A 29 -4.87 -1.45 -11.30
CA GLU A 29 -3.53 -1.76 -11.85
C GLU A 29 -3.27 -1.02 -13.18
N ARG A 30 -4.32 -0.79 -13.98
CA ARG A 30 -4.24 -0.03 -15.24
C ARG A 30 -4.22 1.48 -15.05
N LYS A 31 -4.64 1.98 -13.89
CA LYS A 31 -4.65 3.42 -13.64
C LYS A 31 -3.20 3.88 -13.56
N ALA A 32 -2.85 4.86 -14.41
CA ALA A 32 -1.57 5.53 -14.30
C ALA A 32 -1.44 6.07 -12.87
N LYS A 33 -0.28 5.82 -12.24
CA LYS A 33 0.09 6.51 -11.00
C LYS A 33 -0.09 8.02 -11.27
N SER A 34 -0.78 8.70 -10.37
CA SER A 34 -1.44 9.99 -10.65
C SER A 34 -0.62 10.96 -11.51
N GLU A 35 -1.29 11.56 -12.50
CA GLU A 35 -0.76 12.67 -13.30
C GLU A 35 -0.40 13.89 -12.42
N TYR A 36 -1.12 14.03 -11.30
CA TYR A 36 -0.80 14.94 -10.20
C TYR A 36 0.04 14.19 -9.18
N PHE A 37 1.33 14.11 -9.47
CA PHE A 37 2.33 13.77 -8.48
C PHE A 37 2.35 14.88 -7.43
N ASP A 38 2.02 14.57 -6.18
CA ASP A 38 2.16 15.54 -5.09
C ASP A 38 3.66 15.74 -4.82
N PRO A 39 4.23 16.93 -5.08
CA PRO A 39 5.63 17.21 -4.81
C PRO A 39 6.00 17.01 -3.33
N CYS A 40 5.01 17.14 -2.45
CA CYS A 40 5.15 16.93 -1.02
C CYS A 40 5.19 15.46 -0.64
N GLN A 41 4.63 14.53 -1.44
CA GLN A 41 4.50 13.13 -1.06
C GLN A 41 5.86 12.44 -0.88
N GLU A 42 6.82 12.68 -1.77
CA GLU A 42 8.18 12.13 -1.63
C GLU A 42 8.96 12.78 -0.49
N LEU A 43 8.82 14.10 -0.32
CA LEU A 43 9.47 14.83 0.78
C LEU A 43 8.89 14.41 2.14
N ALA A 44 7.58 14.20 2.22
CA ALA A 44 6.89 13.66 3.39
C ALA A 44 7.38 12.24 3.72
N GLN A 45 7.53 11.37 2.73
CA GLN A 45 8.09 10.04 2.99
C GLN A 45 9.53 10.09 3.53
N LYS A 46 10.34 11.01 3.01
CA LYS A 46 11.72 11.21 3.48
C LYS A 46 11.77 11.82 4.88
N SER A 47 10.95 12.81 5.16
CA SER A 47 10.86 13.44 6.47
C SER A 47 10.39 12.46 7.55
N ILE A 48 9.38 11.63 7.25
CA ILE A 48 8.90 10.58 8.16
C ILE A 48 10.01 9.56 8.46
N LYS A 49 10.74 9.10 7.44
CA LYS A 49 11.88 8.18 7.62
C LYS A 49 12.98 8.81 8.49
N CYS A 50 13.26 10.09 8.31
CA CYS A 50 14.23 10.81 9.12
C CYS A 50 13.77 10.93 10.58
N LEU A 51 12.51 11.31 10.81
CA LEU A 51 11.94 11.39 12.16
C LEU A 51 12.00 10.05 12.89
N HIS A 52 11.69 8.93 12.23
CA HIS A 52 11.79 7.60 12.82
C HIS A 52 13.21 7.23 13.27
N ARG A 53 14.24 7.76 12.59
CA ARG A 53 15.65 7.49 12.90
C ARG A 53 16.21 8.42 13.98
N ASN A 54 15.61 9.60 14.16
CA ASN A 54 16.08 10.64 15.07
C ASN A 54 15.12 10.88 16.25
N GLY A 55 14.27 9.91 16.59
CA GLY A 55 13.36 10.01 17.73
C GLY A 55 12.32 11.15 17.62
N GLY A 56 12.00 11.58 16.40
CA GLY A 56 11.10 12.70 16.14
C GLY A 56 11.75 14.08 16.14
N ASP A 57 13.09 14.16 16.20
CA ASP A 57 13.79 15.45 16.12
C ASP A 57 13.68 16.06 14.72
N LYS A 58 12.94 17.17 14.62
CA LYS A 58 12.71 17.93 13.38
C LYS A 58 13.93 18.71 12.93
N THR A 59 14.82 19.09 13.84
CA THR A 59 16.01 19.90 13.51
C THR A 59 16.99 19.11 12.63
N MET A 60 17.09 17.80 12.87
CA MET A 60 17.89 16.84 12.09
C MET A 60 17.31 16.54 10.70
N CYS A 61 16.06 16.94 10.44
CA CYS A 61 15.31 16.60 9.23
C CYS A 61 14.88 17.84 8.43
N GLY A 62 15.41 19.02 8.75
CA GLY A 62 15.01 20.31 8.19
C GLY A 62 15.04 20.37 6.66
N ASP A 63 15.97 19.66 6.02
CA ASP A 63 16.11 19.57 4.57
C ASP A 63 14.89 18.96 3.87
N TYR A 64 14.04 18.23 4.59
CA TYR A 64 12.82 17.63 4.05
C TYR A 64 11.55 18.46 4.31
N PHE A 65 11.68 19.60 4.99
CA PHE A 65 10.56 20.50 5.35
C PHE A 65 10.67 21.89 4.72
N GLN A 66 11.51 22.04 3.68
CA GLN A 66 11.65 23.26 2.90
C GLN A 66 10.56 23.39 1.83
#